data_AF-A0A7K3LWR4-F1
#
_entry.id   AF-A0A7K3LWR4-F1
#
_cell.length_a   1.000
_cell.length_b   1.000
_cell.length_c   1.000
_cell.angle_alpha   90.00
_cell.angle_beta   90.00
_cell.angle_gamma   90.00
#
_symmetry.space_group_name_H-M   'P 1'
#
loop_
_entity.id
_entity.type
_entity.pdbx_description
1 polymer ?
#
loop_
_entity_poly.entity_id
_entity_poly.type
_entity_poly.pdbx_seq_one_letter_code
_entity_poly.pdbx_strand_id
1 'polypeptide(L)' 'MAAPEWNPDVPWHVLYHQANYARLQEAKARWDPLGCFTHKLGVTT' A
#
# COMPACT_ATOMS: atom_id res chain seq x y z
N MET A 1 -1.27 -8.29 -3.60
CA MET A 1 -0.85 -7.94 -4.97
C MET A 1 -2.08 -7.74 -5.85
N ALA A 2 -2.10 -6.69 -6.67
CA ALA A 2 -3.18 -6.41 -7.62
C ALA A 2 -3.12 -7.37 -8.82
N ALA A 3 -4.17 -7.36 -9.65
CA ALA A 3 -4.34 -8.25 -10.80
C ALA A 3 -3.68 -7.63 -12.06
N PRO A 4 -2.50 -8.10 -12.50
CA PRO A 4 -1.71 -7.47 -13.57
C PRO A 4 -2.38 -7.57 -14.95
N GLU A 5 -3.29 -8.52 -15.15
CA GLU A 5 -4.04 -8.68 -16.40
C GLU A 5 -4.98 -7.50 -16.69
N TRP A 6 -5.37 -6.75 -15.66
CA TRP A 6 -6.26 -5.59 -15.77
C TRP A 6 -5.53 -4.25 -15.73
N ASN A 7 -4.38 -4.20 -15.05
CA ASN A 7 -3.56 -3.00 -14.94
C ASN A 7 -2.08 -3.39 -14.77
N PRO A 8 -1.33 -3.52 -15.88
CA PRO A 8 0.06 -3.92 -15.86
C PRO A 8 1.02 -2.75 -15.52
N ASP A 9 0.62 -1.51 -15.76
CA ASP A 9 1.55 -0.38 -15.83
C ASP A 9 1.64 0.44 -14.54
N VAL A 10 0.54 0.52 -13.77
CA VAL A 10 0.46 1.42 -12.61
C VAL A 10 0.27 0.61 -11.32
N PRO A 11 1.20 0.68 -10.35
CA PRO A 11 1.02 0.01 -9.06
C PRO A 11 -0.23 0.51 -8.35
N TRP A 12 -0.98 -0.40 -7.71
CA TRP A 12 -2.27 -0.08 -7.08
C TRP A 12 -2.23 1.14 -6.14
N HIS A 13 -1.16 1.28 -5.35
CA HIS A 13 -1.06 2.34 -4.36
C HIS A 13 -0.96 3.73 -5.02
N VAL A 14 -0.50 3.82 -6.27
CA VAL A 14 -0.40 5.09 -6.99
C VAL A 14 -1.81 5.57 -7.34
N LEU A 15 -2.69 4.65 -7.73
CA LEU A 15 -4.09 4.96 -8.07
C LEU A 15 -4.86 5.51 -6.86
N TYR A 16 -4.63 4.95 -5.66
CA TYR A 16 -5.40 5.30 -4.46
C TYR A 16 -4.75 6.41 -3.61
N HIS A 17 -3.43 6.46 -3.56
CA HIS A 17 -2.71 7.31 -2.60
C HIS A 17 -1.72 8.28 -3.24
N GLN A 18 -1.41 8.10 -4.54
CA GLN A 18 -0.47 8.97 -5.27
C GLN A 18 0.82 9.19 -4.45
N ALA A 19 1.27 10.45 -4.33
CA ALA A 19 2.45 10.82 -3.56
C ALA A 19 2.32 10.61 -2.04
N ASN A 20 1.12 10.39 -1.50
CA ASN A 20 0.92 10.19 -0.07
C ASN A 20 1.31 8.79 0.42
N TYR A 21 1.56 7.84 -0.48
CA TYR A 21 1.85 6.46 -0.07
C TYR A 21 3.07 6.37 0.86
N ALA A 22 4.13 7.14 0.61
CA ALA A 22 5.31 7.19 1.48
C ALA A 22 4.96 7.60 2.92
N ARG A 23 4.13 8.64 3.09
CA ARG A 23 3.68 9.09 4.42
C ARG A 23 2.77 8.07 5.11
N LEU A 24 2.02 7.28 4.34
CA LEU A 24 1.23 6.17 4.89
C LEU A 24 2.13 5.02 5.35
N GLN A 25 3.22 4.74 4.64
CA GLN A 25 4.21 3.74 5.08
C GLN A 25 4.87 4.15 6.39
N GLU A 26 5.23 5.43 6.55
CA GLU A 26 5.75 5.96 7.83
C GLU A 26 4.75 5.79 8.97
N ALA A 27 3.47 6.12 8.73
CA ALA A 27 2.41 5.92 9.71
C ALA A 27 2.22 4.42 10.05
N LYS A 28 2.28 3.55 9.03
CA LYS A 28 2.16 2.09 9.19
C LYS A 28 3.28 1.55 10.07
N ALA A 29 4.53 1.95 9.82
CA ALA A 29 5.68 1.56 10.64
C ALA A 29 5.53 2.00 12.10
N ARG A 30 5.01 3.22 12.32
CA ARG A 30 4.86 3.79 13.66
C ARG A 30 3.73 3.14 14.46
N TRP A 31 2.60 2.89 13.82
CA TRP A 31 1.36 2.53 14.52
C TRP A 31 0.98 1.05 14.42
N ASP A 32 1.47 0.33 13.42
CA ASP A 32 1.27 -1.12 13.30
C ASP A 32 2.58 -1.84 12.92
N PRO A 33 3.61 -1.79 13.80
CA PRO A 33 4.91 -2.42 13.53
C PRO A 33 4.85 -3.94 13.48
N LEU A 34 3.79 -4.55 14.05
CA LEU A 34 3.59 -6.00 14.03
C LEU A 34 2.77 -6.46 12.82
N GLY A 35 2.27 -5.54 11.99
CA GLY A 35 1.47 -5.85 10.81
C GLY A 35 0.12 -6.51 11.11
N CYS A 36 -0.45 -6.26 12.29
CA CYS A 36 -1.71 -6.84 12.74
C CYS A 36 -2.89 -6.48 11.83
N PHE A 37 -2.84 -5.31 11.18
CA PHE A 37 -3.90 -4.82 10.30
C PHE A 37 -3.45 -4.92 8.83
N THR A 38 -3.68 -6.06 8.19
CA THR A 38 -3.26 -6.30 6.80
C THR A 38 -4.35 -6.93 5.95
N HIS A 39 -4.24 -6.75 4.63
CA HIS A 39 -5.07 -7.38 3.60
C HIS A 39 -4.36 -7.25 2.23
N LYS A 40 -4.95 -7.80 1.17
CA LYS A 40 -4.33 -7.94 -0.17
C LYS A 40 -3.80 -6.62 -0.79
N LEU A 41 -4.41 -5.49 -0.43
CA LEU A 41 -4.06 -4.13 -0.88
C LEU A 41 -3.80 -3.19 0.33
N GLY A 42 -3.32 -3.75 1.44
CA GLY A 42 -2.94 -2.96 2.61
C GLY A 42 -1.65 -2.16 2.37
N VAL A 43 -1.46 -1.10 3.15
CA VAL A 43 -0.18 -0.38 3.22
C VAL A 43 0.88 -1.29 3.85
N THR A 44 2.01 -1.44 3.17
CA THR A 44 3.16 -2.24 3.63
C THR A 44 4.38 -1.34 3.73
N THR A 45 5.13 -1.48 4.82
CA THR A 45 6.43 -0.82 5.05
C THR A 45 7.55 -1.52 4.32
#